data_AF-A0A6A9TAD2-F1
#
_entry.id   AF-A0A6A9TAD2-F1
#
_cell.length_a   1.000
_cell.length_b   1.000
_cell.length_c   1.000
_cell.angle_alpha   90.00
_cell.angle_beta   90.00
_cell.angle_gamma   90.00
#
_symmetry.space_group_name_H-M   'P 1'
#
loop_
_entity.id
_entity.type
_entity.pdbx_description
1 polymer ?
#
loop_
_entity_poly.entity_id
_entity_poly.type
_entity_poly.pdbx_seq_one_letter_code
_entity_poly.pdbx_strand_id
1 'polypeptide(L)'
;MGYDTTAYDDVEPRAPGMYFLRDALDCEQLGVTVVEADDGWEGLEHDHAEDGQEEVYLLLHGEATLTVEGEAIDLGPGDAVRVDADSWVSFL
;
A
#
# COMPACT_ATOMS: atom_id res chain seq x y z
N MET A 1 27.00 -3.65 4.72
CA MET A 1 26.45 -4.02 6.04
C MET A 1 25.37 -5.07 5.79
N GLY A 2 24.75 -5.67 6.82
CA GLY A 2 23.71 -6.68 6.63
C GLY A 2 22.28 -6.14 6.69
N TYR A 3 22.11 -4.83 6.47
CA TYR A 3 20.82 -4.13 6.52
C TYR A 3 20.91 -2.82 5.73
N ASP A 4 19.75 -2.36 5.26
CA ASP A 4 19.52 -1.08 4.59
C ASP A 4 18.44 -0.31 5.37
N THR A 5 18.50 1.02 5.35
CA THR A 5 17.58 1.86 6.11
C THR A 5 17.33 3.16 5.37
N THR A 6 16.07 3.61 5.40
CA THR A 6 15.64 4.92 4.91
C THR A 6 14.45 5.41 5.73
N ALA A 7 14.21 6.70 5.78
CA ALA A 7 12.90 7.23 6.18
C ALA A 7 11.97 7.16 4.97
N TYR A 8 10.67 6.92 5.18
CA TYR A 8 9.77 6.72 4.04
C TYR A 8 9.62 7.98 3.17
N ASP A 9 9.85 9.15 3.74
CA ASP A 9 9.76 10.47 3.11
C ASP A 9 11.12 10.98 2.57
N ASP A 10 12.18 10.18 2.69
CA ASP A 10 13.52 10.46 2.13
C ASP A 10 13.71 9.82 0.73
N VAL A 11 12.61 9.49 0.05
CA VAL A 11 12.58 9.00 -1.34
C VAL A 11 11.77 9.95 -2.22
N GLU A 12 12.05 9.97 -3.53
CA GLU A 12 11.21 10.72 -4.48
C GLU A 12 9.81 10.08 -4.53
N PRO A 13 8.73 10.81 -4.18
CA PRO A 13 7.39 10.27 -4.22
C PRO A 13 6.98 9.83 -5.63
N ARG A 14 6.30 8.70 -5.71
CA ARG A 14 5.75 8.16 -6.96
C ARG A 14 4.58 9.00 -7.46
N ALA A 15 3.80 9.53 -6.53
CA ALA A 15 2.67 10.43 -6.68
C ALA A 15 2.50 11.24 -5.37
N PRO A 16 1.73 12.33 -5.33
CA PRO A 16 1.47 13.07 -4.08
C PRO A 16 1.00 12.12 -2.96
N GLY A 17 1.75 12.09 -1.85
CA GLY A 17 1.48 11.22 -0.70
C GLY A 17 1.85 9.74 -0.87
N MET A 18 2.47 9.32 -1.97
CA MET A 18 2.78 7.91 -2.24
C MET A 18 4.29 7.67 -2.38
N TYR A 19 4.84 6.85 -1.49
CA TYR A 19 6.29 6.62 -1.36
C TYR A 19 6.62 5.13 -1.49
N PHE A 20 7.36 4.77 -2.53
CA PHE A 20 7.78 3.39 -2.80
C PHE A 20 9.17 3.17 -2.22
N LEU A 21 9.33 2.16 -1.36
CA LEU A 21 10.58 1.92 -0.61
C LEU A 21 11.37 0.72 -1.10
N ARG A 22 10.85 -0.07 -2.05
CA ARG A 22 11.48 -1.31 -2.52
C ARG A 22 12.95 -1.09 -2.93
N ASP A 23 13.19 -0.12 -3.80
CA ASP A 23 14.53 0.15 -4.32
C ASP A 23 15.44 0.77 -3.25
N ALA A 24 14.89 1.66 -2.41
CA ALA A 24 15.65 2.31 -1.34
C ALA A 24 16.07 1.34 -0.21
N LEU A 25 15.33 0.25 -0.04
CA LEU A 25 15.60 -0.81 0.92
C LEU A 25 16.22 -2.07 0.28
N ASP A 26 16.62 -2.01 -0.99
CA ASP A 26 17.20 -3.13 -1.76
C ASP A 26 16.39 -4.44 -1.64
N CYS A 27 15.06 -4.33 -1.68
CA CYS A 27 14.16 -5.45 -1.45
C CYS A 27 13.97 -6.31 -2.71
N GLU A 28 14.38 -7.59 -2.61
CA GLU A 28 14.24 -8.55 -3.71
C GLU A 28 12.84 -9.16 -3.81
N GLN A 29 12.17 -9.44 -2.69
CA GLN A 29 10.97 -10.29 -2.63
C GLN A 29 9.70 -9.56 -2.19
N LEU A 30 9.81 -8.34 -1.66
CA LEU A 30 8.68 -7.58 -1.14
C LEU A 30 8.77 -6.11 -1.58
N GLY A 31 7.63 -5.45 -1.65
CA GLY A 31 7.53 -4.00 -1.71
C GLY A 31 7.05 -3.46 -0.37
N VAL A 32 7.50 -2.26 0.00
CA VAL A 32 6.86 -1.47 1.04
C VAL A 32 6.50 -0.14 0.43
N THR A 33 5.23 0.23 0.58
CA THR A 33 4.69 1.51 0.12
C THR A 33 4.05 2.19 1.30
N VAL A 34 4.33 3.48 1.49
CA VAL A 34 3.58 4.34 2.41
C VAL A 34 2.68 5.24 1.59
N VAL A 35 1.41 5.30 1.97
CA VAL A 35 0.41 6.20 1.39
C VAL A 35 -0.11 7.14 2.47
N GLU A 36 0.04 8.43 2.24
CA GLU A 36 -0.57 9.52 2.97
C GLU A 36 -1.73 10.06 2.12
N ALA A 37 -2.94 9.63 2.46
CA ALA A 37 -4.16 10.01 1.78
C ALA A 37 -4.85 11.15 2.56
N ASP A 38 -5.11 12.27 1.89
CA ASP A 38 -6.01 13.32 2.39
C ASP A 38 -7.48 12.94 2.12
N ASP A 39 -8.42 13.61 2.80
CA ASP A 39 -9.86 13.44 2.55
C ASP A 39 -10.20 13.52 1.05
N GLY A 40 -10.83 12.46 0.52
CA GLY A 40 -11.23 12.37 -0.88
C GLY A 40 -10.11 11.95 -1.84
N TRP A 41 -8.98 11.47 -1.33
CA TRP A 41 -7.99 10.76 -2.13
C TRP A 41 -8.56 9.40 -2.58
N GLU A 42 -8.51 9.14 -3.89
CA GLU A 42 -8.99 7.88 -4.45
C GLU A 42 -7.82 7.13 -5.09
N GLY A 43 -7.61 5.89 -4.64
CA GLY A 43 -6.66 4.98 -5.27
C GLY A 43 -7.22 4.43 -6.58
N LEU A 44 -6.36 4.17 -7.56
CA LEU A 44 -6.78 3.47 -8.77
C LEU A 44 -7.11 2.02 -8.45
N GLU A 45 -8.18 1.52 -9.04
CA GLU A 45 -8.48 0.08 -9.09
C GLU A 45 -7.33 -0.66 -9.81
N HIS A 46 -6.78 -1.68 -9.15
CA HIS A 46 -5.73 -2.51 -9.71
C HIS A 46 -5.72 -3.90 -9.07
N ASP A 47 -5.03 -4.83 -9.71
CA ASP A 47 -4.68 -6.15 -9.18
C ASP A 47 -3.19 -6.43 -9.46
N HIS A 48 -2.68 -7.53 -8.92
CA HIS A 48 -1.31 -8.00 -9.12
C HIS A 48 -1.28 -9.41 -9.74
N ALA A 49 -2.28 -9.77 -10.55
CA ALA A 49 -2.42 -11.12 -11.09
C ALA A 49 -1.25 -11.49 -12.01
N GLU A 50 -0.74 -10.51 -12.76
CA GLU A 50 0.40 -10.69 -13.67
C GLU A 50 1.72 -10.94 -12.91
N ASP A 51 1.86 -10.32 -11.73
CA ASP A 51 3.05 -10.44 -10.89
C ASP A 51 2.97 -11.60 -9.87
N GLY A 52 1.76 -12.09 -9.58
CA GLY A 52 1.49 -13.09 -8.56
C GLY A 52 1.78 -12.60 -7.14
N GLN A 53 1.73 -11.30 -6.90
CA GLN A 53 2.06 -10.68 -5.61
C GLN A 53 0.79 -10.50 -4.77
N GLU A 54 0.81 -10.99 -3.54
CA GLU A 54 -0.18 -10.59 -2.53
C GLU A 54 0.11 -9.17 -2.02
N GLU A 55 -0.91 -8.48 -1.53
CA GLU A 55 -0.76 -7.19 -0.87
C GLU A 55 -1.29 -7.23 0.55
N VAL A 56 -0.64 -6.49 1.44
CA VAL A 56 -1.08 -6.32 2.83
C VAL A 56 -1.18 -4.83 3.14
N TYR A 57 -2.40 -4.40 3.44
CA TYR A 57 -2.72 -3.06 3.86
C TYR A 57 -2.81 -3.01 5.38
N LEU A 58 -2.14 -2.03 5.99
CA LEU A 58 -2.19 -1.77 7.43
C LEU A 58 -2.47 -0.29 7.64
N LEU A 59 -3.60 0.05 8.23
CA LEU A 59 -3.91 1.45 8.52
C LEU A 59 -3.16 1.89 9.78
N LEU A 60 -2.27 2.87 9.66
CA LEU A 60 -1.47 3.37 10.79
C LEU A 60 -2.16 4.52 11.54
N HIS A 61 -2.92 5.35 10.83
CA HIS A 61 -3.58 6.53 11.38
C HIS A 61 -4.84 6.88 10.58
N GLY A 62 -5.79 7.57 11.21
CA GLY A 62 -7.02 8.03 10.58
C GLY A 62 -8.08 6.94 10.43
N GLU A 63 -8.87 7.06 9.39
CA GLU A 63 -9.89 6.12 8.93
C GLU A 63 -9.73 5.95 7.41
N ALA A 64 -10.02 4.77 6.89
CA ALA A 64 -9.96 4.50 5.45
C ALA A 64 -10.98 3.43 5.08
N THR A 65 -11.41 3.42 3.83
CA THR A 65 -12.23 2.34 3.28
C THR A 65 -11.46 1.63 2.17
N LEU A 66 -11.25 0.33 2.34
CA LEU A 66 -10.71 -0.51 1.28
C LEU A 66 -11.87 -1.17 0.53
N THR A 67 -11.83 -1.18 -0.80
CA THR A 67 -12.75 -2.00 -1.60
C THR A 67 -11.99 -3.15 -2.21
N VAL A 68 -12.39 -4.39 -1.93
CA VAL A 68 -11.80 -5.61 -2.52
C VAL A 68 -12.91 -6.40 -3.19
N GLU A 69 -12.79 -6.67 -4.50
CA GLU A 69 -13.83 -7.38 -5.27
C GLU A 69 -15.26 -6.79 -5.10
N GLY A 70 -15.34 -5.47 -4.89
CA GLY A 70 -16.59 -4.74 -4.69
C GLY A 70 -17.15 -4.81 -3.27
N GLU A 71 -16.47 -5.47 -2.34
CA GLU A 71 -16.78 -5.46 -0.91
C GLU A 71 -16.03 -4.32 -0.22
N ALA A 72 -16.78 -3.42 0.43
CA ALA A 72 -16.22 -2.32 1.21
C ALA A 72 -15.85 -2.79 2.62
N ILE A 73 -14.65 -2.44 3.07
CA ILE A 73 -14.05 -2.80 4.34
C ILE A 73 -13.59 -1.51 5.03
N ASP A 74 -14.29 -1.14 6.11
CA ASP A 74 -13.90 0.00 6.95
C ASP A 74 -12.67 -0.38 7.80
N LEU A 75 -11.67 0.49 7.82
CA LEU A 75 -10.43 0.29 8.57
C LEU A 75 -10.24 1.40 9.61
N GLY A 76 -9.87 0.98 10.83
CA GLY A 76 -9.33 1.83 11.88
C GLY A 76 -7.82 1.57 12.11
N PRO A 77 -7.15 2.41 12.90
CA PRO A 77 -5.72 2.26 13.16
C PRO A 77 -5.39 0.90 13.78
N GLY A 78 -4.49 0.16 13.14
CA GLY A 78 -4.08 -1.19 13.52
C GLY A 78 -4.81 -2.32 12.79
N ASP A 79 -5.88 -2.01 12.03
CA ASP A 79 -6.54 -2.99 11.19
C ASP A 79 -5.69 -3.30 9.96
N ALA A 80 -5.68 -4.57 9.56
CA ALA A 80 -4.93 -5.04 8.42
C ALA A 80 -5.77 -5.95 7.52
N VAL A 81 -5.57 -5.82 6.20
CA VAL A 81 -6.22 -6.64 5.17
C VAL A 81 -5.16 -7.20 4.25
N ARG A 82 -5.20 -8.51 4.01
CA ARG A 82 -4.41 -9.17 2.95
C ARG A 82 -5.32 -9.40 1.74
N VAL A 83 -4.84 -9.05 0.56
CA VAL A 83 -5.51 -9.23 -0.74
C VAL A 83 -4.72 -10.25 -1.58
N ASP A 84 -5.43 -11.18 -2.20
CA ASP A 84 -4.83 -12.15 -3.13
C ASP A 84 -4.44 -11.46 -4.44
N ALA A 85 -3.42 -11.98 -5.13
CA ALA A 85 -2.86 -11.34 -6.32
C ALA A 85 -3.89 -11.10 -7.43
N ASP A 86 -4.85 -12.03 -7.60
CA ASP A 86 -5.89 -11.97 -8.62
C ASP A 86 -7.15 -11.21 -8.18
N SER A 87 -7.17 -10.68 -6.96
CA SER A 87 -8.26 -9.85 -6.47
C SER A 87 -7.95 -8.38 -6.72
N TRP A 88 -8.87 -7.65 -7.37
CA TRP A 88 -8.70 -6.22 -7.55
C TRP A 88 -9.04 -5.45 -6.27
N VAL A 89 -8.34 -4.34 -6.07
CA VAL A 89 -8.43 -3.48 -4.89
C VAL A 89 -8.44 -1.99 -5.27
N SER A 90 -9.17 -1.18 -4.50
CA SER A 90 -9.14 0.29 -4.56
C SER A 90 -9.30 0.93 -3.17
N PHE A 91 -8.89 2.19 -3.05
CA PHE A 91 -8.91 2.99 -1.81
C PHE A 91 -9.91 4.13 -1.91
N LEU A 92 -10.67 4.34 -0.83
CA LEU A 92 -11.56 5.47 -0.60
C LEU A 92 -11.31 6.09 0.78
#